data_AF-A0A495ISL4-F1
#
_entry.id   AF-A0A495ISL4-F1
#
_cell.length_a   1.000
_cell.length_b   1.000
_cell.length_c   1.000
_cell.angle_alpha   90.00
_cell.angle_beta   90.00
_cell.angle_gamma   90.00
#
_symmetry.space_group_name_H-M   'P 1'
#
loop_
_entity.id
_entity.type
_entity.pdbx_description
1 polymer ?
#
loop_
_entity_poly.entity_id
_entity_poly.type
_entity_poly.pdbx_seq_one_letter_code
_entity_poly.pdbx_strand_id
1 'polypeptide(L)'
;MPARAAGAVSAANVVSFGAVPANIADSGSTSTRALEILPEESLRSAVDLLVRLVEAAGAGVIFIGAVIAVTGFVRALPRRDPDAFVPVRLTLGRFLALGLEFQLASDILRTAISPSYEEIGKLAAIAAIRTALNYFLAREVAEEQRVLNRNRAARTDIESPGDSP
;
A
#
# COMPACT_ATOMS: atom_id res chain seq x y z
N MET A 1 13.74 23.64 91.62
CA MET A 1 14.15 24.35 90.39
C MET A 1 15.53 24.97 90.61
N PRO A 2 16.49 24.92 89.67
CA PRO A 2 17.13 23.79 88.96
C PRO A 2 18.62 23.61 89.40
N ALA A 3 19.18 22.41 89.51
CA ALA A 3 19.77 21.52 88.48
C ALA A 3 21.02 22.09 87.75
N ARG A 4 22.19 21.49 88.02
CA ARG A 4 23.35 21.51 87.10
C ARG A 4 24.12 20.20 87.24
N ALA A 5 23.98 19.34 86.24
CA ALA A 5 24.61 18.03 86.13
C ALA A 5 25.84 18.09 85.20
N ALA A 6 26.88 17.37 85.64
CA ALA A 6 27.89 16.63 84.91
C ALA A 6 28.15 16.97 83.42
N GLY A 7 29.34 17.50 83.15
CA GLY A 7 29.99 17.37 81.85
C GLY A 7 30.60 15.98 81.70
N ALA A 8 30.08 15.20 80.75
CA ALA A 8 30.70 13.98 80.26
C ALA A 8 31.20 14.25 78.84
N VAL A 9 32.52 14.24 78.67
CA VAL A 9 33.19 14.36 77.37
C VAL A 9 33.03 13.03 76.63
N SER A 10 32.30 13.07 75.51
CA SER A 10 32.02 11.91 74.67
C SER A 10 33.23 11.60 73.77
N ALA A 11 33.77 10.40 73.95
CA ALA A 11 34.72 9.77 73.05
C ALA A 11 33.96 9.10 71.89
N ALA A 12 34.15 9.59 70.67
CA ALA A 12 33.97 8.82 69.43
C ALA A 12 34.29 9.72 68.23
N ASN A 13 35.52 9.65 67.71
CA ASN A 13 35.73 9.97 66.30
C ASN A 13 36.76 9.00 65.74
N VAL A 14 36.27 7.79 65.43
CA VAL A 14 37.00 6.78 64.67
C VAL A 14 36.82 7.11 63.19
N VAL A 15 37.96 7.21 62.52
CA VAL A 15 38.22 7.40 61.10
C VAL A 15 37.24 6.62 60.20
N SER A 16 36.53 7.31 59.30
CA SER A 16 35.88 6.72 58.12
C SER A 16 36.54 7.29 56.87
N PHE A 17 37.47 6.52 56.29
CA PHE A 17 38.17 6.87 55.06
C PHE A 17 37.51 6.11 53.89
N GLY A 18 37.05 6.86 52.89
CA GLY A 18 36.94 6.42 51.50
C GLY A 18 35.63 5.71 51.09
N ALA A 19 34.62 6.48 50.71
CA ALA A 19 33.66 6.01 49.72
C ALA A 19 34.37 5.96 48.35
N VAL A 20 34.46 4.78 47.74
CA VAL A 20 34.88 4.62 46.35
C VAL A 20 33.77 5.17 45.46
N PRO A 21 34.01 6.12 44.54
CA PRO A 21 32.97 6.59 43.63
C PRO A 21 32.60 5.45 42.67
N ALA A 22 31.34 5.04 42.71
CA ALA A 22 30.73 4.07 41.79
C ALA A 22 30.49 4.70 40.40
N ASN A 23 31.55 5.13 39.72
CA ASN A 23 31.46 5.66 38.36
C ASN A 23 32.59 5.11 37.47
N ILE A 24 32.57 3.81 37.24
CA ILE A 24 33.32 3.15 36.14
C ILE A 24 32.47 1.98 35.64
N ALA A 25 31.32 2.25 35.02
CA ALA A 25 30.52 1.19 34.39
C ALA A 25 29.53 1.65 33.30
N ASP A 26 29.68 2.83 32.68
CA ASP A 26 28.67 3.30 31.70
C ASP A 26 29.21 3.84 30.36
N SER A 27 30.46 3.55 30.00
CA SER A 27 30.98 3.97 28.67
C SER A 27 30.70 2.98 27.53
N GLY A 28 30.04 1.84 27.80
CA GLY A 28 29.72 0.80 26.81
C GLY A 28 28.25 0.71 26.40
N SER A 29 27.33 1.38 27.11
CA SER A 29 25.88 1.25 26.90
C SER A 29 25.29 2.32 25.96
N THR A 30 26.00 3.43 25.77
CA THR A 30 25.50 4.59 25.01
C THR A 30 25.71 4.43 23.50
N SER A 31 26.81 3.78 23.08
CA SER A 31 27.12 3.54 21.66
C SER A 31 26.21 2.50 21.02
N THR A 32 25.73 1.52 21.80
CA THR A 32 24.79 0.50 21.31
C THR A 32 23.39 1.08 21.11
N ARG A 33 22.95 2.03 21.96
CA ARG A 33 21.67 2.73 21.78
C ARG A 33 21.65 3.68 20.59
N ALA A 34 22.75 4.38 20.31
CA ALA A 34 22.82 5.29 19.16
C ALA A 34 22.79 4.56 17.81
N LEU A 35 23.35 3.35 17.73
CA LEU A 35 23.33 2.53 16.52
C LEU A 35 22.00 1.79 16.30
N GLU A 36 21.11 1.76 17.30
CA GLU A 36 19.79 1.09 17.27
C GLU A 36 18.65 2.06 16.93
N ILE A 37 18.84 3.37 17.19
CA ILE A 37 17.86 4.43 16.92
C ILE A 37 17.94 4.98 15.47
N LEU A 38 19.10 4.91 14.82
CA LEU A 38 19.29 5.33 13.42
C LEU A 38 18.80 4.33 12.34
N PRO A 39 18.87 2.99 12.53
CA PRO A 39 18.41 2.01 11.57
C PRO A 39 16.90 2.07 11.31
N GLU A 40 16.06 2.30 12.33
CA GLU A 40 14.61 2.30 12.15
C GLU A 40 14.12 3.50 11.33
N GLU A 41 14.62 4.71 11.62
CA GLU A 41 14.33 5.94 10.88
C GLU A 41 14.86 5.87 9.43
N SER A 42 16.06 5.33 9.26
CA SER A 42 16.69 5.15 7.93
C SER A 42 15.96 4.08 7.11
N LEU A 43 15.51 3.00 7.74
CA LEU A 43 14.76 1.92 7.10
C LEU A 43 13.36 2.41 6.69
N ARG A 44 12.65 3.13 7.55
CA ARG A 44 11.35 3.76 7.20
C ARG A 44 11.51 4.68 6.00
N SER A 45 12.51 5.57 6.04
CA SER A 45 12.78 6.50 4.93
C SER A 45 13.12 5.77 3.62
N ALA A 46 13.92 4.71 3.69
CA ALA A 46 14.28 3.90 2.52
C ALA A 46 13.06 3.17 1.94
N VAL A 47 12.24 2.56 2.78
CA VAL A 47 11.04 1.86 2.34
C VAL A 47 9.99 2.83 1.81
N ASP A 48 9.81 4.00 2.42
CA ASP A 48 8.93 5.05 1.88
C ASP A 48 9.35 5.50 0.48
N LEU A 49 10.66 5.64 0.24
CA LEU A 49 11.19 5.93 -1.09
C LEU A 49 10.89 4.78 -2.06
N LEU A 50 11.11 3.53 -1.65
CA LEU A 50 10.80 2.36 -2.47
C LEU A 50 9.32 2.29 -2.83
N VAL A 51 8.43 2.50 -1.85
CA VAL A 51 6.98 2.54 -2.06
C VAL A 51 6.60 3.58 -3.10
N ARG A 52 7.13 4.81 -2.99
CA ARG A 52 6.87 5.87 -3.97
C ARG A 52 7.38 5.53 -5.37
N LEU A 53 8.54 4.88 -5.47
CA LEU A 53 9.10 4.45 -6.76
C LEU A 53 8.25 3.35 -7.40
N VAL A 54 7.79 2.39 -6.60
CA VAL A 54 6.92 1.29 -7.05
C VAL A 54 5.54 1.82 -7.46
N GLU A 55 4.96 2.75 -6.69
CA GLU A 55 3.72 3.45 -7.04
C GLU A 55 3.86 4.21 -8.37
N ALA A 56 4.95 4.97 -8.53
CA ALA A 56 5.23 5.70 -9.75
C ALA A 56 5.42 4.77 -10.96
N ALA A 57 6.11 3.65 -10.79
CA ALA A 57 6.27 2.64 -11.82
C ALA A 57 4.92 2.04 -12.24
N GLY A 58 4.10 1.62 -11.28
CA GLY A 58 2.75 1.09 -11.55
C GLY A 58 1.85 2.10 -12.25
N ALA A 59 1.83 3.35 -11.77
CA ALA A 59 1.10 4.43 -12.41
C ALA A 59 1.59 4.71 -13.84
N GLY A 60 2.91 4.70 -14.05
CA GLY A 60 3.53 4.87 -15.37
C GLY A 60 3.13 3.76 -16.35
N VAL A 61 3.16 2.50 -15.93
CA VAL A 61 2.72 1.36 -16.75
C VAL A 61 1.26 1.49 -17.17
N ILE A 62 0.37 1.83 -16.22
CA ILE A 62 -1.06 2.05 -16.50
C ILE A 62 -1.23 3.20 -17.50
N PHE A 63 -0.53 4.31 -17.28
CA PHE A 63 -0.60 5.48 -18.14
C PHE A 63 -0.15 5.16 -19.58
N ILE A 64 0.96 4.45 -19.75
CA ILE A 64 1.45 4.02 -21.07
C ILE A 64 0.40 3.14 -21.76
N GLY A 65 -0.16 2.16 -21.06
CA GLY A 65 -1.22 1.31 -21.58
C GLY A 65 -2.46 2.08 -22.01
N ALA A 66 -2.88 3.07 -21.21
CA ALA A 66 -3.99 3.95 -21.54
C ALA A 66 -3.73 4.78 -22.80
N VAL A 67 -2.53 5.37 -22.94
CA VAL A 67 -2.16 6.14 -24.15
C VAL A 67 -2.17 5.24 -25.39
N ILE A 68 -1.59 4.05 -25.31
CA ILE A 68 -1.60 3.07 -26.41
C ILE A 68 -3.05 2.70 -26.78
N ALA A 69 -3.89 2.43 -25.78
CA ALA A 69 -5.27 2.04 -26.00
C ALA A 69 -6.11 3.15 -26.63
N VAL A 70 -5.99 4.39 -26.12
CA VAL A 70 -6.67 5.57 -26.70
C VAL A 70 -6.24 5.78 -28.15
N THR A 71 -4.94 5.70 -28.43
CA THR A 71 -4.44 5.90 -29.80
C THR A 71 -4.91 4.77 -30.73
N GLY A 72 -4.96 3.53 -30.25
CA GLY A 72 -5.52 2.39 -30.98
C GLY A 72 -7.03 2.55 -31.24
N PHE A 73 -7.78 2.98 -30.23
CA PHE A 73 -9.22 3.24 -30.31
C PHE A 73 -9.55 4.31 -31.35
N VAL A 74 -8.87 5.46 -31.32
CA VAL A 74 -9.07 6.55 -32.28
C VAL A 74 -8.78 6.08 -33.72
N ARG A 75 -7.78 5.22 -33.93
CA ARG A 75 -7.48 4.64 -35.25
C ARG A 75 -8.49 3.57 -35.70
N ALA A 76 -9.15 2.90 -34.77
CA ALA A 76 -10.16 1.88 -35.06
C ALA A 76 -11.54 2.50 -35.36
N LEU A 77 -11.84 3.68 -34.83
CA LEU A 77 -13.11 4.39 -35.00
C LEU A 77 -13.64 4.46 -36.45
N PRO A 78 -12.81 4.79 -37.46
CA PRO A 78 -13.28 4.87 -38.85
C PRO A 78 -13.65 3.53 -39.48
N ARG A 79 -13.19 2.41 -38.91
CA ARG A 79 -13.30 1.07 -39.54
C ARG A 79 -14.67 0.43 -39.38
N ARG A 80 -15.54 0.93 -38.48
CA ARG A 80 -16.89 0.40 -38.16
C ARG A 80 -16.94 -1.12 -37.90
N ASP A 81 -15.80 -1.72 -37.58
CA ASP A 81 -15.66 -3.15 -37.31
C ASP A 81 -15.52 -3.36 -35.79
N PRO A 82 -16.47 -4.04 -35.14
CA PRO A 82 -16.41 -4.36 -33.71
C PRO A 82 -15.14 -5.14 -33.33
N ASP A 83 -14.62 -5.97 -34.24
CA ASP A 83 -13.46 -6.83 -33.96
C ASP A 83 -12.16 -6.02 -33.87
N ALA A 84 -12.13 -4.82 -34.46
CA ALA A 84 -10.99 -3.91 -34.36
C ALA A 84 -10.74 -3.37 -32.93
N PHE A 85 -11.73 -3.47 -32.03
CA PHE A 85 -11.60 -3.01 -30.64
C PHE A 85 -11.07 -4.09 -29.69
N VAL A 86 -11.17 -5.37 -30.06
CA VAL A 86 -10.71 -6.48 -29.21
C VAL A 86 -9.20 -6.37 -28.89
N PRO A 87 -8.30 -6.13 -29.85
CA PRO A 87 -6.87 -6.00 -29.57
C PRO A 87 -6.53 -4.80 -28.69
N VAL A 88 -7.27 -3.70 -28.83
CA VAL A 88 -7.10 -2.47 -28.03
C VAL A 88 -7.42 -2.77 -26.57
N ARG A 89 -8.55 -3.43 -26.31
CA ARG A 89 -8.97 -3.81 -24.96
C ARG A 89 -8.04 -4.84 -24.33
N LEU A 90 -7.58 -5.85 -25.08
CA LEU A 90 -6.62 -6.84 -24.58
C LEU A 90 -5.27 -6.20 -24.21
N THR A 91 -4.80 -5.26 -25.03
CA THR A 91 -3.56 -4.51 -24.75
C THR A 91 -3.72 -3.69 -23.48
N LEU A 92 -4.79 -2.90 -23.35
CA LEU A 92 -5.07 -2.14 -22.14
C LEU A 92 -5.14 -3.04 -20.90
N GLY A 93 -5.85 -4.16 -21.00
CA GLY A 93 -5.98 -5.14 -19.92
C GLY A 93 -4.63 -5.66 -19.43
N ARG A 94 -3.67 -5.92 -20.33
CA ARG A 94 -2.32 -6.38 -19.95
C ARG A 94 -1.51 -5.31 -19.21
N PHE A 95 -1.58 -4.05 -19.65
CA PHE A 95 -0.92 -2.95 -18.94
C PHE A 95 -1.58 -2.68 -17.58
N LEU A 96 -2.91 -2.75 -17.49
CA LEU A 96 -3.62 -2.67 -16.22
C LEU A 96 -3.17 -3.78 -15.28
N ALA A 97 -3.21 -5.05 -15.70
CA ALA A 97 -2.79 -6.18 -14.88
C ALA A 97 -1.36 -5.98 -14.31
N LEU A 98 -0.40 -5.61 -15.16
CA LEU A 98 0.98 -5.36 -14.73
C LEU A 98 1.08 -4.17 -13.74
N GLY A 99 0.40 -3.06 -14.03
CA GLY A 99 0.39 -1.91 -13.13
C GLY A 99 -0.25 -2.20 -11.77
N LEU A 100 -1.24 -3.09 -11.74
CA LEU A 100 -1.87 -3.57 -10.51
C LEU A 100 -0.93 -4.42 -9.67
N GLU A 101 -0.07 -5.23 -10.28
CA GLU A 101 0.95 -6.01 -9.55
C GLU A 101 1.94 -5.08 -8.83
N PHE A 102 2.36 -3.98 -9.49
CA PHE A 102 3.19 -2.97 -8.84
C PHE A 102 2.46 -2.28 -7.67
N GLN A 103 1.20 -1.91 -7.85
CA GLN A 103 0.41 -1.28 -6.77
C GLN A 103 0.22 -2.23 -5.59
N LEU A 104 -0.04 -3.50 -5.84
CA LEU A 104 -0.08 -4.53 -4.80
C LEU A 104 1.28 -4.64 -4.07
N ALA A 105 2.39 -4.58 -4.79
CA ALA A 105 3.72 -4.63 -4.19
C ALA A 105 3.98 -3.41 -3.29
N SER A 106 3.60 -2.20 -3.70
CA SER A 106 3.71 -1.01 -2.83
C SER A 106 2.84 -1.12 -1.58
N ASP A 107 1.66 -1.71 -1.70
CA ASP A 107 0.74 -1.91 -0.58
C ASP A 107 1.32 -2.91 0.44
N ILE A 108 1.89 -4.02 -0.04
CA ILE A 108 2.60 -5.00 0.81
C ILE A 108 3.78 -4.33 1.53
N LEU A 109 4.61 -3.57 0.81
CA LEU A 109 5.75 -2.87 1.41
C LEU A 109 5.31 -1.91 2.53
N ARG A 110 4.24 -1.15 2.30
CA ARG A 110 3.69 -0.20 3.28
C ARG A 110 3.20 -0.92 4.55
N THR A 111 2.54 -2.06 4.40
CA THR A 111 2.10 -2.88 5.55
C THR A 111 3.24 -3.54 6.33
N ALA A 112 4.42 -3.73 5.72
CA ALA A 112 5.54 -4.43 6.34
C ALA A 112 6.34 -3.59 7.35
N ILE A 113 6.43 -2.26 7.14
CA ILE A 113 7.24 -1.35 7.99
C ILE A 113 6.45 -0.63 9.09
N SER A 114 5.14 -0.54 8.95
CA SER A 114 4.26 0.15 9.88
C SER A 114 2.87 -0.44 9.76
N PRO A 115 2.51 -1.46 10.57
CA PRO A 115 1.13 -1.86 10.74
C PRO A 115 0.39 -0.78 11.57
N SER A 116 0.36 0.45 11.06
CA SER A 116 -0.45 1.54 11.59
C SER A 116 -1.89 1.28 11.22
N TYR A 117 -2.79 1.26 12.21
CA TYR A 117 -4.23 1.11 11.95
C TYR A 117 -4.77 2.18 10.98
N GLU A 118 -4.15 3.35 10.91
CA GLU A 118 -4.53 4.42 9.98
C GLU A 118 -4.08 4.12 8.54
N GLU A 119 -2.86 3.59 8.35
CA GLU A 119 -2.36 3.19 7.02
C GLU A 119 -3.10 1.96 6.51
N ILE A 120 -3.36 1.00 7.39
CA ILE A 120 -4.21 -0.17 7.10
C ILE A 120 -5.63 0.31 6.71
N GLY A 121 -6.19 1.30 7.42
CA GLY A 121 -7.49 1.88 7.09
C GLY A 121 -7.52 2.56 5.72
N LYS A 122 -6.49 3.36 5.38
CA LYS A 122 -6.37 4.00 4.06
C LYS A 122 -6.25 2.97 2.95
N LEU A 123 -5.42 1.95 3.15
CA LEU A 123 -5.23 0.87 2.19
C LEU A 123 -6.53 0.07 1.98
N ALA A 124 -7.21 -0.30 3.06
CA ALA A 124 -8.48 -1.01 3.00
C ALA A 124 -9.56 -0.19 2.28
N ALA A 125 -9.61 1.13 2.50
CA ALA A 125 -10.53 2.02 1.79
C ALA A 125 -10.24 2.06 0.27
N ILE A 126 -8.97 2.20 -0.13
CA ILE A 126 -8.57 2.18 -1.55
C ILE A 126 -8.92 0.83 -2.19
N ALA A 127 -8.61 -0.28 -1.52
CA ALA A 127 -8.92 -1.62 -2.00
C ALA A 127 -10.42 -1.85 -2.13
N ALA A 128 -11.22 -1.39 -1.16
CA ALA A 128 -12.67 -1.48 -1.19
C ALA A 128 -13.27 -0.67 -2.35
N ILE A 129 -12.83 0.58 -2.53
CA ILE A 129 -13.27 1.43 -3.65
C ILE A 129 -12.94 0.77 -4.98
N ARG A 130 -11.70 0.28 -5.15
CA ARG A 130 -11.26 -0.41 -6.36
C ARG A 130 -12.13 -1.63 -6.66
N THR A 131 -12.40 -2.45 -5.65
CA THR A 131 -13.23 -3.65 -5.78
C THR A 131 -14.66 -3.29 -6.16
N ALA A 132 -15.25 -2.29 -5.48
CA ALA A 132 -16.60 -1.84 -5.76
C ALA A 132 -16.74 -1.27 -7.18
N LEU A 133 -15.84 -0.38 -7.60
CA LEU A 133 -15.85 0.20 -8.95
C LEU A 133 -15.69 -0.88 -10.02
N ASN A 134 -14.71 -1.78 -9.86
CA ASN A 134 -14.48 -2.84 -10.84
C ASN A 134 -15.66 -3.83 -10.89
N TYR A 135 -16.30 -4.11 -9.76
CA TYR A 135 -17.50 -4.93 -9.68
C TYR A 135 -18.69 -4.29 -10.42
N PHE A 136 -18.97 -3.01 -10.17
CA PHE A 136 -20.07 -2.30 -10.83
C PHE A 136 -19.86 -2.23 -12.34
N LEU A 137 -18.63 -1.93 -12.78
CA LEU A 137 -18.31 -1.83 -14.20
C LEU A 137 -18.43 -3.20 -14.90
N ALA A 138 -17.95 -4.27 -14.26
CA ALA A 138 -18.11 -5.64 -14.78
C ALA A 138 -19.58 -6.05 -14.87
N ARG A 139 -20.40 -5.64 -13.89
CA ARG A 139 -21.85 -5.90 -13.88
C ARG A 139 -22.57 -5.16 -15.01
N GLU A 140 -22.29 -3.88 -15.19
CA GLU A 140 -22.91 -3.05 -16.23
C GLU A 140 -22.61 -3.60 -17.63
N VAL A 141 -21.35 -3.96 -17.91
CA VAL A 141 -20.95 -4.59 -19.18
C VAL A 141 -21.66 -5.93 -19.39
N ALA A 142 -21.80 -6.75 -18.33
CA ALA A 142 -22.50 -8.03 -18.43
C ALA A 142 -24.01 -7.85 -18.71
N GLU A 143 -24.61 -6.79 -18.18
CA GLU A 143 -26.02 -6.46 -18.41
C GLU A 143 -26.26 -5.99 -19.85
N GLU A 144 -25.40 -5.11 -20.37
CA GLU A 144 -25.44 -4.65 -21.76
C GLU A 144 -25.28 -5.81 -22.75
N GLN A 145 -24.32 -6.72 -22.51
CA GLN A 145 -24.12 -7.89 -23.36
C GLN A 145 -25.34 -8.83 -23.38
N ARG A 146 -26.04 -8.98 -22.25
CA ARG A 146 -27.26 -9.80 -22.17
C ARG A 146 -28.40 -9.20 -22.99
N VAL A 147 -28.56 -7.87 -22.96
CA VAL A 147 -29.58 -7.18 -23.77
C VAL A 147 -29.27 -7.35 -25.26
N LEU A 148 -28.02 -7.16 -25.67
CA LEU A 148 -27.59 -7.36 -27.06
C LEU A 148 -27.79 -8.80 -27.53
N ASN A 149 -27.41 -9.78 -26.72
CA ASN A 149 -27.60 -11.21 -27.05
C ASN A 149 -29.09 -11.57 -27.18
N ARG A 150 -29.96 -11.02 -26.32
CA ARG A 150 -31.41 -11.22 -26.41
C ARG A 150 -31.99 -10.63 -27.69
N ASN A 151 -31.58 -9.42 -28.05
CA ASN A 151 -32.01 -8.78 -29.30
C ASN A 151 -31.51 -9.55 -30.55
N ARG A 152 -30.32 -10.15 -30.49
CA ARG A 152 -29.80 -11.00 -31.56
C ARG A 152 -30.62 -12.27 -31.72
N ALA A 153 -30.93 -12.98 -30.62
CA ALA A 153 -31.76 -14.18 -30.63
C ALA A 153 -33.15 -13.91 -31.23
N ALA A 154 -33.81 -12.83 -30.79
CA ALA A 154 -35.12 -12.43 -31.32
C ALA A 154 -35.10 -12.02 -32.80
N ARG A 155 -33.96 -11.53 -33.33
CA ARG A 155 -33.82 -11.26 -34.76
C ARG A 155 -33.66 -12.53 -35.59
N THR A 156 -32.90 -13.51 -35.11
CA THR A 156 -32.75 -14.82 -35.79
C THR A 156 -34.08 -15.58 -35.90
N ASP A 157 -34.98 -15.43 -34.93
CA ASP A 157 -36.30 -16.08 -34.96
C ASP A 157 -37.24 -15.43 -36.00
N ILE A 158 -37.07 -14.14 -36.31
CA ILE A 158 -37.86 -13.40 -37.30
C ILE A 158 -37.27 -13.57 -38.72
N GLU A 159 -35.96 -13.75 -38.84
CA GLU A 159 -35.25 -13.95 -40.12
C GLU A 159 -35.29 -15.40 -40.62
N SER A 160 -36.08 -16.27 -39.97
CA SER A 160 -36.41 -17.61 -40.48
C SER A 160 -37.80 -17.69 -41.13
N PRO A 161 -38.15 -16.92 -42.19
CA PRO A 161 -39.32 -17.20 -43.00
C PRO A 161 -39.01 -18.33 -43.99
N GLY A 162 -39.46 -19.54 -43.65
CA GLY A 162 -39.71 -20.59 -44.64
C GLY A 162 -38.58 -21.59 -44.88
N ASP A 163 -38.41 -22.52 -43.96
CA ASP A 163 -38.18 -23.92 -44.33
C ASP A 163 -39.42 -24.71 -43.89
N SER A 164 -40.49 -24.57 -44.67
CA SER A 164 -41.60 -25.52 -44.65
C SER A 164 -41.35 -26.49 -45.81
N PRO A 165 -41.18 -27.80 -45.55
CA PRO A 165 -41.11 -28.79 -46.61
C PRO A 165 -42.43 -28.91 -47.39
#